data_AF-A0A523Z108-F1
#
_entry.id   AF-A0A523Z108-F1
#
_cell.length_a   1.000
_cell.length_b   1.000
_cell.length_c   1.000
_cell.angle_alpha   90.00
_cell.angle_beta   90.00
_cell.angle_gamma   90.00
#
_symmetry.space_group_name_H-M   'P 1'
#
loop_
_entity.id
_entity.type
_entity.pdbx_description
1 polymer ?
#
loop_
_entity_poly.entity_id
_entity_poly.type
_entity_poly.pdbx_seq_one_letter_code
_entity_poly.pdbx_strand_id
1 'polypeptide(L)'
;MDYDVLKQVERELIFVLKEEYSFYQSLYIMLDKQRDLIKYNSDEHLLDLFAEIERNRLRIKKSEEKVIALKDRHSQAFQMVAVMPEVKKIVNSIVTLVKKNLSLVSECESYLKGRCERIETELGELKNSEKILQYLRNADPSPQFVDGKQ
;
A
#
# COMPACT_ATOMS: atom_id res chain seq x y z
N MET A 1 -24.70 -8.27 -35.78
CA MET A 1 -24.03 -7.20 -35.04
C MET A 1 -23.40 -6.28 -36.05
N ASP A 2 -23.61 -4.98 -35.93
CA ASP A 2 -23.01 -4.00 -36.83
C ASP A 2 -21.48 -3.99 -36.64
N TYR A 3 -20.75 -4.15 -37.74
CA TYR A 3 -19.29 -4.21 -37.73
C TYR A 3 -18.68 -2.88 -37.30
N ASP A 4 -19.38 -1.76 -37.53
CA ASP A 4 -18.94 -0.43 -37.11
C ASP A 4 -19.05 -0.28 -35.59
N VAL A 5 -20.10 -0.83 -34.97
CA VAL A 5 -20.25 -0.88 -33.50
C VAL A 5 -19.14 -1.72 -32.86
N LEU A 6 -18.78 -2.86 -33.47
CA LEU A 6 -17.69 -3.71 -32.98
C LEU A 6 -16.35 -2.96 -32.99
N LYS A 7 -16.03 -2.29 -34.11
CA LYS A 7 -14.81 -1.47 -34.25
C LYS A 7 -14.78 -0.29 -33.28
N GLN A 8 -15.93 0.34 -33.05
CA GLN A 8 -16.03 1.44 -32.09
C GLN A 8 -15.71 0.95 -30.67
N VAL A 9 -16.35 -0.12 -30.22
CA VAL A 9 -16.12 -0.71 -28.90
C VAL A 9 -14.67 -1.18 -28.75
N GLU A 10 -14.07 -1.75 -29.79
CA GLU A 10 -12.65 -2.13 -29.80
C GLU A 10 -11.73 -0.93 -29.55
N ARG A 11 -11.92 0.16 -30.30
CA ARG A 11 -11.10 1.37 -30.16
C ARG A 11 -11.26 2.00 -28.77
N GLU A 12 -12.50 2.11 -28.29
CA GLU A 12 -12.81 2.68 -26.98
C GLU A 12 -12.20 1.83 -25.86
N LEU A 13 -12.34 0.50 -25.92
CA LEU A 13 -11.76 -0.39 -24.91
C LEU A 13 -10.24 -0.34 -24.93
N ILE A 14 -9.61 -0.41 -26.10
CA ILE A 14 -8.14 -0.31 -26.22
C ILE A 14 -7.64 1.03 -25.68
N PHE A 15 -8.35 2.13 -25.94
CA PHE A 15 -8.01 3.44 -25.42
C PHE A 15 -8.01 3.45 -23.89
N VAL A 16 -9.10 3.02 -23.26
CA VAL A 16 -9.21 2.94 -21.79
C VAL A 16 -8.13 2.03 -21.21
N LEU A 17 -7.88 0.86 -21.80
CA LEU A 17 -6.86 -0.06 -21.31
C LEU A 17 -5.44 0.50 -21.44
N LYS A 18 -5.15 1.31 -22.46
CA LYS A 18 -3.85 2.00 -22.57
C LYS A 18 -3.69 3.06 -21.49
N GLU A 19 -4.72 3.84 -21.20
CA GLU A 19 -4.70 4.79 -20.08
C GLU A 19 -4.43 4.10 -18.74
N GLU A 20 -5.03 2.92 -18.53
CA GLU A 20 -4.81 2.10 -17.35
C GLU A 20 -3.43 1.50 -17.27
N TYR A 21 -2.91 1.00 -18.39
CA TYR A 21 -1.55 0.50 -18.45
C TYR A 21 -0.54 1.60 -18.06
N SER A 22 -0.63 2.78 -18.67
CA SER A 22 0.25 3.91 -18.36
C SER A 22 0.16 4.33 -16.89
N PHE A 23 -1.04 4.27 -16.32
CA PHE A 23 -1.22 4.55 -14.90
C PHE A 23 -0.52 3.55 -13.99
N TYR A 24 -0.72 2.25 -14.21
CA TYR A 24 -0.09 1.24 -13.37
C TYR A 24 1.44 1.25 -13.51
N GLN A 25 1.98 1.72 -14.65
CA GLN A 25 3.41 2.00 -14.79
C GLN A 25 3.84 3.19 -13.92
N SER A 26 3.13 4.31 -13.98
CA SER A 26 3.43 5.49 -13.14
C SER A 26 3.30 5.17 -11.64
N LEU A 27 2.26 4.42 -11.26
CA LEU A 27 2.05 3.94 -9.90
C LEU A 27 3.22 3.09 -9.43
N TYR A 28 3.72 2.19 -10.28
CA TYR A 28 4.88 1.35 -9.96
C TYR A 28 6.11 2.19 -9.65
N ILE A 29 6.42 3.18 -10.49
CA ILE A 29 7.59 4.06 -10.28
C ILE A 29 7.45 4.83 -8.98
N MET A 30 6.24 5.33 -8.68
CA MET A 30 6.00 6.06 -7.44
C MET A 30 6.15 5.15 -6.21
N LEU A 31 5.53 3.96 -6.21
CA LEU A 31 5.64 3.00 -5.11
C LEU A 31 7.07 2.48 -4.92
N ASP A 32 7.83 2.30 -5.99
CA ASP A 32 9.24 1.87 -5.95
C ASP A 32 10.12 2.92 -5.25
N LYS A 33 9.93 4.21 -5.56
CA LYS A 33 10.57 5.32 -4.85
C LYS A 33 10.17 5.36 -3.37
N GLN A 34 8.89 5.14 -3.09
CA GLN A 34 8.37 5.16 -1.71
C GLN A 34 8.91 4.00 -0.88
N ARG A 35 9.05 2.81 -1.48
CA ARG A 35 9.74 1.68 -0.83
C ARG A 35 11.14 2.09 -0.40
N ASP A 36 11.89 2.75 -1.28
CA ASP A 36 13.25 3.18 -0.97
C ASP A 36 13.27 4.20 0.17
N LEU A 37 12.37 5.20 0.17
CA LEU A 37 12.24 6.17 1.27
C LEU A 37 11.92 5.49 2.61
N ILE A 38 10.94 4.58 2.62
CA ILE A 38 10.55 3.82 3.82
C ILE A 38 11.72 2.97 4.34
N LYS A 39 12.43 2.28 3.43
CA LYS A 39 13.56 1.41 3.77
C LYS A 39 14.72 2.18 4.40
N TYR A 40 14.98 3.41 3.93
CA TYR A 40 16.06 4.26 4.44
C TYR A 40 15.59 5.29 5.48
N ASN A 41 14.44 5.05 6.12
CA ASN A 41 13.87 5.85 7.22
C ASN A 41 13.65 7.35 6.91
N SER A 42 13.35 7.68 5.66
CA SER A 42 12.88 9.02 5.29
C SER A 42 11.36 9.06 5.39
N ASP A 43 10.86 9.44 6.57
CA ASP A 43 9.42 9.51 6.86
C ASP A 43 8.77 10.84 6.43
N GLU A 44 9.59 11.78 5.96
CA GLU A 44 9.19 13.16 5.65
C GLU A 44 8.02 13.25 4.65
N HIS A 45 7.78 12.19 3.87
CA HIS A 45 6.78 12.16 2.80
C HIS A 45 5.63 11.15 3.02
N LEU A 46 5.51 10.54 4.21
CA LEU A 46 4.45 9.54 4.46
C LEU A 46 3.04 10.11 4.35
N LEU A 47 2.81 11.36 4.76
CA LEU A 47 1.50 12.01 4.63
C LEU A 47 1.13 12.28 3.17
N ASP A 48 2.08 12.75 2.37
CA ASP A 48 1.89 12.97 0.94
C ASP A 48 1.60 11.64 0.22
N LEU A 49 2.26 10.56 0.65
CA LEU A 49 2.01 9.21 0.17
C LEU A 49 0.56 8.77 0.44
N PHE A 50 0.04 8.96 1.66
CA PHE A 50 -1.36 8.61 1.96
C PHE A 50 -2.35 9.38 1.09
N ALA A 51 -2.11 10.67 0.86
CA ALA A 51 -2.93 11.48 -0.04
C ALA A 51 -2.85 11.01 -1.50
N GLU A 52 -1.67 10.57 -1.95
CA GLU A 52 -1.48 9.96 -3.28
C GLU A 52 -2.18 8.61 -3.41
N ILE A 53 -2.09 7.75 -2.41
CA ILE A 53 -2.79 6.45 -2.38
C ILE A 53 -4.29 6.66 -2.52
N GLU A 54 -4.88 7.62 -1.79
CA GLU A 54 -6.31 7.89 -1.86
C GLU A 54 -6.71 8.43 -3.24
N ARG A 55 -5.91 9.34 -3.83
CA ARG A 55 -6.12 9.80 -5.21
C ARG A 55 -6.09 8.65 -6.21
N ASN A 56 -5.15 7.71 -6.04
CA ASN A 56 -5.03 6.53 -6.90
C ASN A 56 -6.22 5.60 -6.74
N ARG A 57 -6.68 5.36 -5.52
CA ARG A 57 -7.88 4.55 -5.23
C ARG A 57 -9.11 5.10 -5.93
N LEU A 58 -9.32 6.42 -5.85
CA LEU A 58 -10.42 7.11 -6.54
C LEU A 58 -10.31 7.00 -8.07
N ARG A 59 -9.10 7.10 -8.63
CA ARG A 59 -8.87 6.96 -10.06
C ARG A 59 -9.14 5.53 -10.55
N ILE A 60 -8.70 4.50 -9.81
CA ILE A 60 -8.95 3.09 -10.14
C ILE A 60 -10.47 2.86 -10.20
N LYS A 61 -11.21 3.31 -9.18
CA LYS A 61 -12.66 3.17 -9.15
C LYS A 61 -13.34 3.83 -10.36
N LYS A 62 -12.94 5.05 -10.73
CA LYS A 62 -13.46 5.74 -11.92
C LYS A 62 -13.17 4.99 -13.22
N SER A 63 -12.01 4.34 -13.32
CA SER A 63 -11.67 3.52 -14.48
C SER A 63 -12.55 2.27 -14.57
N GLU A 64 -12.73 1.56 -13.47
CA GLU A 64 -13.61 0.39 -13.39
C GLU A 64 -15.04 0.76 -13.81
N GLU A 65 -15.54 1.90 -13.35
CA GLU A 65 -16.85 2.45 -13.74
C GLU A 65 -16.94 2.70 -15.26
N LYS A 66 -15.88 3.23 -15.90
CA LYS A 66 -15.84 3.42 -17.36
C LYS A 66 -15.91 2.09 -18.12
N VAL A 67 -15.17 1.09 -17.67
CA VAL A 67 -15.16 -0.25 -18.30
C VAL A 67 -16.52 -0.92 -18.15
N ILE A 68 -17.13 -0.84 -16.96
CA ILE A 68 -18.48 -1.35 -16.70
C ILE A 68 -19.50 -0.63 -17.59
N ALA A 69 -19.45 0.70 -17.67
CA ALA A 69 -20.35 1.47 -18.53
C ALA A 69 -20.22 1.07 -20.01
N LEU A 70 -18.99 0.80 -20.50
CA LEU A 70 -18.77 0.34 -21.86
C LEU A 70 -19.35 -1.06 -22.09
N LYS A 71 -19.17 -1.97 -21.12
CA LYS A 71 -19.75 -3.31 -21.13
C LYS A 71 -21.27 -3.28 -21.13
N ASP A 72 -21.88 -2.40 -20.34
CA ASP A 72 -23.34 -2.34 -20.18
C ASP A 72 -24.02 -1.73 -21.42
N ARG A 73 -23.39 -0.76 -22.08
CA ARG A 73 -23.90 -0.18 -23.35
C ARG A 73 -23.93 -1.19 -24.49
N HIS A 74 -22.90 -2.02 -24.61
CA HIS A 74 -22.72 -2.93 -25.75
C HIS A 74 -22.23 -4.32 -25.32
N SER A 75 -23.01 -5.03 -24.50
CA SER A 75 -22.59 -6.29 -23.84
C SER A 75 -22.07 -7.37 -24.79
N GLN A 76 -22.76 -7.64 -25.90
CA GLN A 76 -22.34 -8.64 -26.88
C GLN A 76 -21.07 -8.24 -27.62
N ALA A 77 -20.96 -6.97 -28.06
CA ALA A 77 -19.77 -6.47 -28.74
C ALA A 77 -18.56 -6.45 -27.80
N PHE A 78 -18.77 -6.03 -26.54
CA PHE A 78 -17.75 -6.05 -25.50
C PHE A 78 -17.20 -7.46 -25.26
N GLN A 79 -18.06 -8.48 -25.18
CA GLN A 79 -17.62 -9.87 -25.02
C GLN A 79 -16.74 -10.34 -26.18
N MET A 80 -17.09 -9.98 -27.42
CA MET A 80 -16.30 -10.32 -28.61
C MET A 80 -14.96 -9.58 -28.62
N VAL A 81 -14.95 -8.29 -28.28
CA VAL A 81 -13.73 -7.48 -28.23
C VAL A 81 -12.81 -7.93 -27.09
N ALA A 82 -13.37 -8.25 -25.92
CA ALA A 82 -12.60 -8.66 -24.74
C ALA A 82 -11.76 -9.93 -24.99
N VAL A 83 -12.18 -10.79 -25.92
CA VAL A 83 -11.42 -11.99 -26.27
C VAL A 83 -10.37 -11.78 -27.37
N MET A 84 -10.32 -10.59 -27.99
CA MET A 84 -9.37 -10.28 -29.05
C MET A 84 -7.92 -10.28 -28.54
N PRO A 85 -6.95 -10.75 -29.35
CA PRO A 85 -5.56 -10.89 -28.91
C PRO A 85 -4.93 -9.59 -28.41
N GLU A 86 -5.18 -8.46 -29.07
CA GLU A 86 -4.62 -7.15 -28.69
C GLU A 86 -5.13 -6.70 -27.32
N VAL A 87 -6.43 -6.85 -27.08
CA VAL A 87 -7.06 -6.53 -25.79
C VAL A 87 -6.50 -7.44 -24.69
N LYS A 88 -6.42 -8.75 -24.92
CA LYS A 88 -5.82 -9.70 -23.97
C LYS A 88 -4.38 -9.36 -23.64
N LYS A 89 -3.58 -8.94 -24.63
CA LYS A 89 -2.18 -8.55 -24.43
C LYS A 89 -2.05 -7.34 -23.50
N ILE A 90 -2.89 -6.33 -23.68
CA ILE A 90 -2.89 -5.14 -22.82
C ILE A 90 -3.35 -5.52 -21.41
N VAL A 91 -4.44 -6.28 -21.29
CA VAL A 91 -4.96 -6.77 -19.99
C VAL A 91 -3.89 -7.57 -19.23
N ASN A 92 -3.20 -8.50 -19.90
CA ASN A 92 -2.13 -9.30 -19.26
C ASN A 92 -0.97 -8.42 -18.77
N SER A 93 -0.63 -7.39 -19.54
CA SER A 93 0.39 -6.40 -19.15
C SER A 93 -0.05 -5.60 -17.91
N ILE A 94 -1.32 -5.16 -17.87
CA ILE A 94 -1.92 -4.50 -16.71
C ILE A 94 -1.89 -5.42 -15.49
N VAL A 95 -2.34 -6.67 -15.62
CA VAL A 95 -2.34 -7.66 -14.52
C VAL A 95 -0.93 -7.88 -13.97
N THR A 96 0.07 -7.93 -14.84
CA THR A 96 1.46 -8.05 -14.42
C THR A 96 1.92 -6.83 -13.62
N LEU A 97 1.58 -5.62 -14.07
CA LEU A 97 1.89 -4.40 -13.32
C LEU A 97 1.14 -4.36 -11.98
N VAL A 98 -0.13 -4.73 -11.93
CA VAL A 98 -0.90 -4.80 -10.68
C VAL A 98 -0.20 -5.72 -9.67
N LYS A 99 0.21 -6.92 -10.09
CA LYS A 99 0.96 -7.85 -9.22
C LYS A 99 2.27 -7.26 -8.71
N LYS A 100 3.02 -6.56 -9.58
CA LYS A 100 4.25 -5.88 -9.19
C LYS A 100 4.00 -4.76 -8.17
N ASN A 101 2.99 -3.94 -8.40
CA ASN A 101 2.56 -2.89 -7.47
C ASN A 101 2.16 -3.47 -6.11
N LEU A 102 1.40 -4.58 -6.08
CA LEU A 102 1.03 -5.27 -4.85
C LEU A 102 2.25 -5.79 -4.06
N SER A 103 3.26 -6.32 -4.75
CA SER A 103 4.51 -6.75 -4.12
C SER A 103 5.20 -5.57 -3.42
N LEU A 104 5.32 -4.42 -4.10
CA LEU A 104 5.94 -3.22 -3.53
C LEU A 104 5.19 -2.74 -2.28
N VAL A 105 3.86 -2.67 -2.33
CA VAL A 105 3.05 -2.27 -1.17
C VAL A 105 3.24 -3.24 0.00
N SER A 106 3.29 -4.55 -0.26
CA SER A 106 3.49 -5.58 0.77
C SER A 106 4.88 -5.46 1.41
N GLU A 107 5.92 -5.16 0.62
CA GLU A 107 7.26 -4.89 1.13
C GLU A 107 7.28 -3.64 2.02
N CYS A 108 6.65 -2.54 1.58
CA CYS A 108 6.51 -1.32 2.39
C CYS A 108 5.80 -1.59 3.72
N GLU A 109 4.70 -2.33 3.69
CA GLU A 109 3.96 -2.74 4.89
C GLU A 109 4.87 -3.51 5.86
N SER A 110 5.66 -4.46 5.35
CA SER A 110 6.60 -5.23 6.18
C SER A 110 7.65 -4.35 6.85
N TYR A 111 8.21 -3.36 6.14
CA TYR A 111 9.18 -2.43 6.73
C TYR A 111 8.56 -1.58 7.83
N LEU A 112 7.37 -1.01 7.58
CA LEU A 112 6.67 -0.17 8.55
C LEU A 112 6.25 -0.98 9.79
N LYS A 113 5.75 -2.20 9.60
CA LYS A 113 5.36 -3.07 10.72
C LYS A 113 6.55 -3.41 11.62
N GLY A 114 7.70 -3.77 11.05
CA GLY A 114 8.91 -4.04 11.84
C GLY A 114 9.39 -2.81 12.63
N ARG A 115 9.19 -1.60 12.09
CA ARG A 115 9.50 -0.35 12.81
C ARG A 115 8.52 -0.11 13.96
N CYS A 116 7.23 -0.35 13.76
CA CYS A 116 6.22 -0.27 14.83
C CYS A 116 6.53 -1.27 15.96
N GLU A 117 6.80 -2.53 15.62
CA GLU A 117 7.15 -3.57 16.60
C GLU A 117 8.37 -3.21 17.45
N ARG A 118 9.39 -2.61 16.82
CA ARG A 118 10.57 -2.09 17.53
C ARG A 118 10.22 -0.97 18.50
N ILE A 119 9.43 0.01 18.08
CA ILE A 119 8.99 1.12 18.93
C ILE A 119 8.17 0.59 20.12
N GLU A 120 7.28 -0.37 19.89
CA GLU A 120 6.48 -1.00 20.95
C GLU A 120 7.35 -1.74 21.97
N THR A 121 8.41 -2.41 21.50
CA THR A 121 9.39 -3.09 22.35
C THR A 121 10.15 -2.10 23.22
N GLU A 122 10.73 -1.05 22.60
CA GLU A 122 11.47 0.01 23.31
C GLU A 122 10.56 0.73 24.33
N LEU A 123 9.30 1.00 23.97
CA LEU A 123 8.31 1.57 24.89
C LEU A 123 7.98 0.62 26.06
N GLY A 124 7.91 -0.69 25.81
CA GLY A 124 7.72 -1.70 26.84
C GLY A 124 8.88 -1.74 27.84
N GLU A 125 10.12 -1.62 27.37
CA GLU A 125 11.31 -1.52 28.21
C GLU A 125 11.31 -0.24 29.06
N LEU A 126 10.95 0.90 28.46
CA LEU A 126 10.81 2.17 29.18
C LEU A 126 9.74 2.11 30.28
N LYS A 127 8.57 1.52 30.00
CA LYS A 127 7.51 1.33 31.01
C LYS A 127 7.97 0.42 32.15
N ASN A 128 8.74 -0.63 31.84
CA ASN A 128 9.35 -1.47 32.88
C ASN A 128 10.43 -0.72 33.68
N SER A 129 11.04 0.33 33.12
CA SER A 129 12.02 1.15 33.81
C SER A 129 11.37 2.04 34.90
N GLU A 130 10.06 2.31 34.85
CA GLU A 130 9.35 2.88 36.00
C GLU A 130 9.37 1.97 37.24
N LYS A 131 9.64 0.66 37.09
CA LYS A 131 9.90 -0.23 38.24
C LYS A 131 11.20 0.15 38.97
N ILE A 132 12.15 0.83 38.33
CA ILE A 132 13.33 1.42 39.00
C ILE A 132 12.90 2.45 40.06
N LEU A 133 11.81 3.19 39.82
CA LEU A 133 11.26 4.11 40.82
C LEU A 133 10.68 3.34 42.04
N GLN A 134 10.25 2.10 41.86
CA GLN A 134 9.80 1.24 42.97
C GLN A 134 10.99 0.70 43.78
N TYR A 135 12.12 0.38 43.15
CA TYR A 135 13.34 0.00 43.86
C TYR A 135 13.91 1.16 44.70
N LEU A 136 13.75 2.42 44.26
CA LEU A 136 14.14 3.60 45.06
C LEU A 136 13.15 3.92 46.20
N ARG A 137 11.87 3.55 46.06
CA ARG A 137 10.88 3.71 47.13
C ARG A 137 10.98 2.63 48.21
N ASN A 138 11.46 1.45 47.85
CA ASN A 138 11.74 0.36 48.78
C ASN A 138 13.19 0.40 49.27
N ALA A 139 13.70 1.59 49.60
CA ALA A 139 14.93 1.68 50.38
C ALA A 139 14.68 0.95 51.71
N ASP A 140 15.35 -0.19 51.89
CA ASP A 140 15.31 -0.97 53.13
C ASP A 140 15.51 -0.03 54.33
N PRO A 141 14.80 -0.24 55.45
CA PRO A 141 15.03 0.53 56.66
C PRO A 141 16.52 0.42 57.01
N SER A 142 17.17 1.58 57.09
CA SER A 142 18.56 1.74 57.48
C SER A 142 18.92 0.78 58.63
N PRO A 143 20.01 0.00 58.53
CA PRO A 143 20.39 -0.91 59.60
C PRO A 143 20.67 -0.09 60.86
N GLN A 144 19.79 -0.21 61.85
CA GLN A 144 20.05 0.34 63.18
C GLN A 144 21.23 -0.44 63.77
N PHE A 145 22.39 0.22 63.85
CA PHE A 145 23.50 -0.27 64.64
C PHE A 145 23.06 -0.32 66.10
N VAL A 146 22.86 -1.53 66.62
CA VAL A 146 22.70 -1.76 68.05
C VAL A 146 24.08 -1.66 68.68
N ASP A 147 24.36 -0.55 69.38
CA ASP A 147 25.59 -0.36 70.14
C ASP A 147 25.64 -1.41 71.27
N GLY A 148 26.53 -2.38 71.11
CA GLY A 148 26.69 -3.52 72.01
C GLY A 148 27.38 -3.15 73.32
N LYS A 149 26.72 -2.34 74.15
CA LYS A 149 27.08 -2.14 75.56
C LYS A 149 26.06 -2.80 76.48
N GLN A 150 26.37 -4.03 76.88
CA GLN A 150 26.35 -4.48 78.28
C GLN A 150 27.01 -5.85 78.41
#